data_AF-A0AAV4BJI2-F1
#
_entry.id   AF-A0AAV4BJI2-F1
#
_cell.length_a   1.000
_cell.length_b   1.000
_cell.length_c   1.000
_cell.angle_alpha   90.00
_cell.angle_beta   90.00
_cell.angle_gamma   90.00
#
_symmetry.space_group_name_H-M   'P 1'
#
loop_
_entity.id
_entity.type
_entity.pdbx_description
1 polymer ?
#
loop_
_entity_poly.entity_id
_entity_poly.type
_entity_poly.pdbx_seq_one_letter_code
_entity_poly.pdbx_strand_id
1 'polypeptide(L)'
;MFRCDVLKSVRVGFLKGRSGSSFDRAVDYQVRGLGFESQSRPSQLSQLFIAPLYPPSTKWARTVYKAGEDKGLFISAWQRSLYNVDGLTSRPWWTVEQTGYINFFKVLRDNWKEIRAEGLAQLNSTTGAFLPEDENLRDTGDWKQFTLFQQGRKNKANCEKAPKTCALIQQYPSVETCRRGQVKFSVMSPGIHVWPHTGPTNCRIRAHLGLVVPEGPHIRVMHETRTWKEGELLIFDDSFEHEVWHNGTELRLVLIVDVWHPELSKAQRRSLSPI
;
A
#
# COMPACT_ATOMS: atom_id res chain seq x y z
N MET A 1 39.40 8.97 -3.04
CA MET A 1 38.91 8.90 -4.43
C MET A 1 37.68 7.98 -4.58
N PHE A 2 37.66 6.79 -3.96
CA PHE A 2 36.58 5.79 -4.06
C PHE A 2 35.14 6.21 -3.68
N ARG A 3 34.94 7.13 -2.71
CA ARG A 3 33.59 7.53 -2.25
C ARG A 3 32.72 8.21 -3.32
N CYS A 4 33.33 8.92 -4.27
CA CYS A 4 32.60 9.69 -5.28
C CYS A 4 32.00 8.78 -6.39
N ASP A 5 32.67 7.68 -6.71
CA ASP A 5 32.27 6.80 -7.82
C ASP A 5 31.17 5.81 -7.40
N VAL A 6 31.17 5.42 -6.12
CA VAL A 6 30.15 4.62 -5.44
C VAL A 6 28.80 5.33 -5.52
N LEU A 7 28.72 6.59 -5.06
CA LEU A 7 27.50 7.41 -5.09
C LEU A 7 27.02 7.72 -6.52
N LYS A 8 27.93 7.88 -7.48
CA LYS A 8 27.58 8.07 -8.90
C LYS A 8 26.93 6.83 -9.49
N SER A 9 27.47 5.64 -9.22
CA SER A 9 26.97 4.36 -9.76
C SER A 9 25.58 4.04 -9.23
N VAL A 10 25.41 4.23 -7.92
CA VAL A 10 24.14 4.22 -7.18
C VAL A 10 23.08 5.13 -7.79
N ARG A 11 23.42 6.40 -8.07
CA ARG A 11 22.48 7.40 -8.60
C ARG A 11 22.12 7.12 -10.06
N VAL A 12 23.07 6.59 -10.84
CA VAL A 12 22.84 6.16 -12.23
C VAL A 12 21.92 4.95 -12.28
N GLY A 13 22.06 3.98 -11.37
CA GLY A 13 21.13 2.86 -11.22
C GLY A 13 19.70 3.33 -10.94
N PHE A 14 19.53 4.24 -9.98
CA PHE A 14 18.22 4.81 -9.63
C PHE A 14 17.56 5.56 -10.80
N LEU A 15 18.31 6.39 -11.53
CA LEU A 15 17.79 7.13 -12.68
C LEU A 15 17.39 6.19 -13.84
N LYS A 16 18.20 5.15 -14.10
CA LYS A 16 17.91 4.14 -15.14
C LYS A 16 16.70 3.26 -14.81
N GLY A 17 16.50 2.93 -13.53
CA GLY A 17 15.33 2.20 -13.06
C GLY A 17 14.01 2.98 -13.20
N ARG A 18 14.06 4.32 -13.13
CA ARG A 18 12.89 5.19 -13.38
C ARG A 18 12.58 5.40 -14.86
N SER A 19 13.56 5.26 -15.76
CA SER A 19 13.41 5.55 -17.19
C SER A 19 13.08 4.32 -18.05
N GLY A 20 12.78 3.16 -17.45
CA GLY A 20 12.39 1.95 -18.17
C GLY A 20 13.49 1.26 -18.99
N SER A 21 14.73 1.77 -18.95
CA SER A 21 15.87 1.19 -19.67
C SER A 21 16.49 0.03 -18.87
N SER A 22 16.56 -1.17 -19.49
CA SER A 22 17.16 -2.42 -19.00
C SER A 22 17.38 -2.48 -17.47
N PHE A 23 16.34 -2.86 -16.74
CA PHE A 23 16.33 -2.97 -15.28
C PHE A 23 17.53 -3.76 -14.71
N ASP A 24 17.98 -4.82 -15.38
CA ASP A 24 19.14 -5.61 -14.97
C ASP A 24 20.43 -4.78 -14.85
N ARG A 25 20.63 -3.80 -15.74
CA ARG A 25 21.76 -2.88 -15.65
C ARG A 25 21.60 -1.92 -14.47
N ALA A 26 20.39 -1.44 -14.20
CA ALA A 26 20.12 -0.55 -13.06
C ALA A 26 20.46 -1.25 -11.73
N VAL A 27 20.07 -2.52 -11.61
CA VAL A 27 20.41 -3.38 -10.47
C VAL A 27 21.94 -3.57 -10.37
N ASP A 28 22.64 -3.92 -11.46
CA ASP A 28 24.11 -4.11 -11.44
C ASP A 28 24.87 -2.82 -11.03
N TYR A 29 24.43 -1.65 -11.50
CA TYR A 29 25.00 -0.36 -11.08
C TYR A 29 24.78 -0.07 -9.60
N GLN A 30 23.61 -0.44 -9.08
CA GLN A 30 23.24 -0.27 -7.68
C GLN A 30 24.03 -1.24 -6.80
N VAL A 31 24.20 -2.49 -7.24
CA VAL A 31 25.00 -3.55 -6.61
C VAL A 31 26.47 -3.15 -6.48
N ARG A 32 27.12 -2.71 -7.57
CA ARG A 32 28.53 -2.29 -7.55
C ARG A 32 28.75 -1.05 -6.69
N GLY A 33 27.75 -0.16 -6.63
CA GLY A 33 27.75 1.03 -5.79
C GLY A 33 27.42 0.78 -4.32
N LEU A 34 26.98 -0.42 -3.92
CA LEU A 34 26.62 -0.73 -2.53
C LEU A 34 27.74 -1.38 -1.71
N GLY A 35 28.98 -1.47 -2.26
CA GLY A 35 30.17 -2.07 -1.63
C GLY A 35 30.08 -2.09 -0.10
N PHE A 36 29.86 -3.29 0.44
CA PHE A 36 29.28 -3.55 1.77
C PHE A 36 30.20 -3.18 2.97
N GLU A 37 31.11 -2.21 2.84
CA GLU A 37 32.18 -1.94 3.81
C GLU A 37 32.14 -0.56 4.51
N SER A 38 31.21 0.36 4.23
CA SER A 38 31.27 1.70 4.85
C SER A 38 30.27 1.93 6.00
N GLN A 39 30.80 2.12 7.21
CA GLN A 39 30.12 2.46 8.48
C GLN A 39 29.55 3.90 8.52
N SER A 40 28.80 4.35 7.50
CA SER A 40 28.23 5.71 7.49
C SER A 40 26.70 5.72 7.63
N ARG A 41 26.20 6.64 8.49
CA ARG A 41 24.79 6.82 8.87
C ARG A 41 23.85 6.96 7.64
N PRO A 42 22.61 6.42 7.70
CA PRO A 42 21.76 6.27 6.54
C PRO A 42 20.91 7.51 6.28
N SER A 43 21.38 8.44 5.45
CA SER A 43 20.50 9.49 4.90
C SER A 43 20.37 9.46 3.37
N GLN A 44 21.30 8.80 2.67
CA GLN A 44 21.23 8.58 1.21
C GLN A 44 21.21 7.09 0.84
N LEU A 45 21.84 6.22 1.65
CA LEU A 45 21.79 4.76 1.48
C LEU A 45 20.39 4.18 1.66
N SER A 46 19.54 4.79 2.50
CA SER A 46 18.16 4.33 2.67
C SER A 46 17.41 4.33 1.33
N GLN A 47 17.58 5.37 0.49
CA GLN A 47 16.96 5.46 -0.85
C GLN A 47 17.44 4.41 -1.84
N LEU A 48 18.59 3.80 -1.59
CA LEU A 48 19.15 2.71 -2.39
C LEU A 48 18.61 1.34 -2.04
N PHE A 49 18.01 1.18 -0.87
CA PHE A 49 17.21 0.00 -0.55
C PHE A 49 15.74 0.17 -0.97
N ILE A 50 15.34 1.35 -1.45
CA ILE A 50 13.97 1.69 -1.92
C ILE A 50 13.75 1.30 -3.38
N ALA A 51 14.80 1.03 -4.17
CA ALA A 51 14.55 0.50 -5.50
C ALA A 51 13.77 -0.81 -5.32
N PRO A 52 12.55 -0.92 -5.87
CA PRO A 52 11.87 -2.19 -5.87
C PRO A 52 12.78 -3.09 -6.71
N LEU A 53 13.46 -4.00 -6.02
CA LEU A 53 14.32 -4.98 -6.65
C LEU A 53 13.40 -5.91 -7.42
N TYR A 54 13.00 -5.49 -8.61
CA TYR A 54 12.10 -6.22 -9.46
C TYR A 54 12.90 -7.27 -10.26
N PRO A 55 12.48 -8.54 -10.25
CA PRO A 55 11.37 -9.09 -9.46
C PRO A 55 11.76 -9.38 -7.99
N PRO A 56 10.91 -9.07 -6.98
CA PRO A 56 11.23 -9.18 -5.55
C PRO A 56 11.24 -10.62 -5.05
N SER A 57 10.88 -11.56 -5.93
CA SER A 57 10.89 -13.00 -5.72
C SER A 57 12.27 -13.64 -5.94
N THR A 58 13.28 -12.86 -6.32
CA THR A 58 14.64 -13.40 -6.47
C THR A 58 15.26 -13.72 -5.12
N LYS A 59 16.00 -14.84 -5.04
CA LYS A 59 16.82 -15.20 -3.87
C LYS A 59 17.71 -14.05 -3.42
N TRP A 60 18.17 -13.23 -4.36
CA TRP A 60 18.99 -12.06 -4.10
C TRP A 60 18.23 -10.91 -3.41
N ALA A 61 17.01 -10.56 -3.85
CA ALA A 61 16.20 -9.52 -3.20
C ALA A 61 16.00 -9.84 -1.70
N ARG A 62 15.75 -11.11 -1.37
CA ARG A 62 15.65 -11.58 0.02
C ARG A 62 16.93 -11.37 0.82
N THR A 63 18.10 -11.62 0.23
CA THR A 63 19.41 -11.34 0.88
C THR A 63 19.56 -9.85 1.18
N VAL A 64 19.18 -8.97 0.24
CA VAL A 64 19.26 -7.51 0.46
C VAL A 64 18.31 -7.07 1.56
N TYR A 65 17.07 -7.59 1.59
CA TYR A 65 16.10 -7.25 2.62
C TYR A 65 16.57 -7.72 4.01
N LYS A 66 17.16 -8.92 4.10
CA LYS A 66 17.72 -9.41 5.35
C LYS A 66 18.92 -8.57 5.83
N ALA A 67 19.82 -8.20 4.91
CA ALA A 67 20.91 -7.29 5.24
C ALA A 67 20.43 -5.90 5.68
N GLY A 68 19.29 -5.43 5.15
CA GLY A 68 18.64 -4.18 5.57
C GLY A 68 18.06 -4.28 6.98
N GLU A 69 17.40 -5.39 7.31
CA GLU A 69 16.93 -5.70 8.67
C GLU A 69 18.10 -5.76 9.67
N ASP A 70 19.17 -6.50 9.36
CA ASP A 70 20.33 -6.66 10.25
C ASP A 70 21.05 -5.32 10.52
N LYS A 71 20.88 -4.34 9.62
CA LYS A 71 21.40 -2.96 9.75
C LYS A 71 20.39 -1.98 10.37
N GLY A 72 19.19 -2.43 10.74
CA GLY A 72 18.13 -1.59 11.31
C GLY A 72 17.54 -0.58 10.32
N LEU A 73 17.64 -0.83 9.01
CA LEU A 73 17.04 0.03 7.97
C LEU A 73 15.55 -0.26 7.78
N PHE A 74 15.13 -1.49 8.10
CA PHE A 74 13.76 -1.96 8.05
C PHE A 74 13.36 -2.51 9.41
N ILE A 75 12.06 -2.52 9.70
CA ILE A 75 11.54 -3.20 10.90
C ILE A 75 11.81 -4.70 10.80
N SER A 76 11.62 -5.26 9.59
CA SER A 76 12.07 -6.60 9.23
C SER A 76 12.26 -6.73 7.72
N ALA A 77 12.82 -7.85 7.26
CA ALA A 77 12.91 -8.17 5.85
C ALA A 77 11.53 -8.21 5.15
N TRP A 78 10.45 -8.37 5.91
CA TRP A 78 9.07 -8.38 5.43
C TRP A 78 8.33 -7.06 5.62
N GLN A 79 8.75 -6.22 6.57
CA GLN A 79 8.09 -4.95 6.90
C GLN A 79 9.06 -3.78 6.65
N ARG A 80 8.98 -3.21 5.44
CA ARG A 80 10.02 -2.31 4.87
C ARG A 80 9.53 -0.89 4.63
N SER A 81 8.45 -0.50 5.28
CA SER A 81 8.02 0.90 5.35
C SER A 81 9.14 1.78 5.93
N LEU A 82 9.13 3.07 5.58
CA LEU A 82 10.23 3.99 5.90
C LEU A 82 9.82 5.10 6.86
N TYR A 83 8.55 5.46 6.88
CA TYR A 83 8.03 6.52 7.72
C TYR A 83 7.34 5.91 8.94
N ASN A 84 8.13 5.41 9.88
CA ASN A 84 7.62 4.57 10.97
C ASN A 84 7.54 5.30 12.30
N VAL A 85 6.76 4.71 13.21
CA VAL A 85 6.82 4.97 14.65
C VAL A 85 7.25 3.67 15.33
N ASP A 86 8.26 3.77 16.18
CA ASP A 86 8.82 2.62 16.89
C ASP A 86 7.87 2.10 17.96
N GLY A 87 7.92 0.79 18.21
CA GLY A 87 7.15 0.13 19.27
C GLY A 87 5.68 -0.13 18.94
N LEU A 88 5.21 0.18 17.72
CA LEU A 88 3.89 -0.24 17.27
C LEU A 88 3.86 -1.75 17.02
N THR A 89 2.81 -2.43 17.49
CA THR A 89 2.60 -3.86 17.27
C THR A 89 2.55 -4.21 15.78
N SER A 90 3.49 -5.03 15.32
CA SER A 90 3.52 -5.51 13.94
C SER A 90 2.77 -6.84 13.78
N ARG A 91 1.73 -6.85 12.94
CA ARG A 91 1.00 -8.07 12.53
C ARG A 91 0.64 -7.97 11.04
N PRO A 92 0.87 -9.02 10.23
CA PRO A 92 0.49 -8.99 8.82
C PRO A 92 -1.04 -8.92 8.67
N TRP A 93 -1.77 -9.76 9.40
CA TRP A 93 -3.23 -9.79 9.39
C TRP A 93 -3.81 -9.35 10.74
N TRP A 94 -4.91 -8.61 10.67
CA TRP A 94 -5.62 -8.06 11.82
C TRP A 94 -7.06 -8.55 11.84
N THR A 95 -7.61 -8.77 13.04
CA THR A 95 -9.05 -8.88 13.24
C THR A 95 -9.66 -7.52 13.53
N VAL A 96 -10.98 -7.41 13.37
CA VAL A 96 -11.73 -6.18 13.69
C VAL A 96 -11.50 -5.76 15.15
N GLU A 97 -11.49 -6.71 16.07
CA GLU A 97 -11.29 -6.49 17.51
C GLU A 97 -9.91 -5.92 17.80
N GLN A 98 -8.87 -6.47 17.17
CA GLN A 98 -7.49 -6.02 17.34
C GLN A 98 -7.28 -4.57 16.87
N THR A 99 -8.09 -4.09 15.91
CA THR A 99 -7.99 -2.70 15.44
C THR A 99 -8.60 -1.69 16.42
N GLY A 100 -9.49 -2.12 17.32
CA GLY A 100 -10.29 -1.20 18.15
C GLY A 100 -11.36 -0.41 17.38
N TYR A 101 -11.49 -0.59 16.07
CA TYR A 101 -12.47 0.08 15.21
C TYR A 101 -13.77 -0.75 15.00
N ILE A 102 -14.19 -1.49 16.04
CA ILE A 102 -15.29 -2.47 15.96
C ILE A 102 -16.58 -1.83 15.42
N ASN A 103 -17.01 -0.72 16.01
CA ASN A 103 -18.24 -0.03 15.62
C ASN A 103 -18.15 0.55 14.21
N PHE A 104 -16.99 1.11 13.84
CA PHE A 104 -16.77 1.65 12.51
C PHE A 104 -16.88 0.56 11.44
N PHE A 105 -16.17 -0.55 11.63
CA PHE A 105 -16.20 -1.67 10.70
C PHE A 105 -17.56 -2.38 10.68
N LYS A 106 -18.30 -2.40 11.79
CA LYS A 106 -19.69 -2.84 11.79
C LYS A 106 -20.56 -1.96 10.89
N VAL A 107 -20.47 -0.64 11.01
CA VAL A 107 -21.23 0.30 10.16
C VAL A 107 -20.93 0.10 8.68
N LEU A 108 -19.65 -0.07 8.30
CA LEU A 108 -19.29 -0.33 6.91
C LEU A 108 -19.85 -1.67 6.41
N ARG A 109 -19.76 -2.73 7.22
CA ARG A 109 -20.33 -4.04 6.86
C ARG A 109 -21.85 -3.97 6.74
N ASP A 110 -22.56 -3.35 7.67
CA ASP A 110 -24.03 -3.29 7.62
C ASP A 110 -24.54 -2.53 6.38
N ASN A 111 -23.76 -1.58 5.86
CA ASN A 111 -24.11 -0.72 4.73
C ASN A 111 -23.40 -1.11 3.41
N TRP A 112 -22.79 -2.30 3.34
CA TRP A 112 -21.92 -2.69 2.22
C TRP A 112 -22.62 -2.65 0.84
N LYS A 113 -23.92 -2.95 0.80
CA LYS A 113 -24.71 -2.93 -0.44
C LYS A 113 -24.91 -1.51 -0.98
N GLU A 114 -25.10 -0.53 -0.09
CA GLU A 114 -25.23 0.88 -0.48
C GLU A 114 -23.90 1.44 -0.97
N ILE A 115 -22.82 1.10 -0.26
CA ILE A 115 -21.43 1.42 -0.66
C ILE A 115 -21.13 0.83 -2.03
N ARG A 116 -21.51 -0.44 -2.26
CA ARG A 116 -21.37 -1.11 -3.56
C ARG A 116 -22.13 -0.38 -4.65
N ALA A 117 -23.38 -0.01 -4.41
CA ALA A 117 -24.21 0.67 -5.39
C ALA A 117 -23.58 2.00 -5.85
N GLU A 118 -23.07 2.81 -4.91
CA GLU A 118 -22.35 4.06 -5.24
C GLU A 118 -21.07 3.78 -6.03
N GLY A 119 -20.26 2.80 -5.62
CA GLY A 119 -19.04 2.42 -6.34
C GLY A 119 -19.30 1.92 -7.76
N LEU A 120 -20.32 1.08 -7.96
CA LEU A 120 -20.71 0.56 -9.27
C LEU A 120 -21.24 1.65 -10.20
N ALA A 121 -22.01 2.61 -9.67
CA ALA A 121 -22.53 3.74 -10.44
C ALA A 121 -21.40 4.59 -11.07
N GLN A 122 -20.20 4.55 -10.50
CA GLN A 122 -19.04 5.30 -10.96
C GLN A 122 -18.11 4.51 -11.90
N LEU A 123 -18.36 3.23 -12.18
CA LEU A 123 -17.49 2.43 -13.06
C LEU A 123 -17.53 2.88 -14.54
N ASN A 124 -18.59 3.60 -14.95
CA ASN A 124 -18.69 4.12 -16.30
C ASN A 124 -17.63 5.21 -16.53
N SER A 125 -16.84 5.09 -17.59
CA SER A 125 -15.77 6.02 -17.95
C SER A 125 -16.24 7.46 -18.15
N THR A 126 -17.50 7.66 -18.54
CA THR A 126 -18.09 9.02 -18.68
C THR A 126 -18.22 9.77 -17.35
N THR A 127 -18.21 9.08 -16.21
CA THR A 127 -18.23 9.74 -14.89
C THR A 127 -16.89 10.37 -14.52
N GLY A 128 -15.78 9.95 -15.16
CA GLY A 128 -14.42 10.40 -14.87
C GLY A 128 -13.96 10.14 -13.43
N ALA A 129 -14.62 9.26 -12.68
CA ALA A 129 -14.37 9.05 -11.25
C ALA A 129 -13.19 8.11 -10.97
N PHE A 130 -13.08 7.01 -11.72
CA PHE A 130 -11.98 6.05 -11.61
C PHE A 130 -10.79 6.50 -12.48
N LEU A 131 -9.68 6.80 -11.82
CA LEU A 131 -8.41 7.15 -12.45
C LEU A 131 -7.44 5.96 -12.37
N PRO A 132 -6.50 5.79 -13.31
CA PRO A 132 -5.45 4.78 -13.20
C PRO A 132 -4.70 4.87 -11.86
N GLU A 133 -4.23 3.75 -11.34
CA GLU A 133 -3.34 3.78 -10.17
C GLU A 133 -1.94 4.30 -10.56
N ASP A 134 -1.45 5.33 -9.87
CA ASP A 134 -0.24 6.08 -10.23
C ASP A 134 1.07 5.49 -9.64
N GLU A 135 1.02 4.41 -8.85
CA GLU A 135 2.19 3.92 -8.10
C GLU A 135 3.18 3.04 -8.93
N ASN A 136 2.94 2.83 -10.24
CA ASN A 136 3.76 1.96 -11.10
C ASN A 136 4.01 0.55 -10.52
N LEU A 137 3.05 0.02 -9.75
CA LEU A 137 3.15 -1.28 -9.06
C LEU A 137 2.59 -2.47 -9.86
N ARG A 138 2.04 -2.22 -11.06
CA ARG A 138 1.42 -3.25 -11.89
C ARG A 138 2.42 -3.86 -12.87
N ASP A 139 2.28 -5.14 -13.12
CA ASP A 139 2.89 -5.83 -14.25
C ASP A 139 2.00 -5.67 -15.50
N THR A 140 0.75 -6.11 -15.37
CA THR A 140 -0.23 -6.20 -16.46
C THR A 140 -1.61 -5.71 -16.02
N GLY A 141 -2.45 -5.33 -17.00
CA GLY A 141 -3.89 -5.05 -16.84
C GLY A 141 -4.30 -3.68 -16.25
N ASP A 142 -5.61 -3.47 -16.10
CA ASP A 142 -6.23 -2.19 -15.74
C ASP A 142 -6.60 -2.09 -14.25
N TRP A 143 -5.75 -1.44 -13.47
CA TRP A 143 -6.02 -1.09 -12.08
C TRP A 143 -6.39 0.40 -11.96
N LYS A 144 -7.58 0.67 -11.41
CA LYS A 144 -8.09 2.03 -11.22
C LYS A 144 -8.59 2.27 -9.79
N GLN A 145 -8.55 3.53 -9.37
CA GLN A 145 -8.99 3.99 -8.06
C GLN A 145 -9.94 5.19 -8.17
N PHE A 146 -10.90 5.25 -7.24
CA PHE A 146 -11.80 6.38 -7.05
C PHE A 146 -11.72 6.84 -5.59
N THR A 147 -10.91 7.88 -5.36
CA THR A 147 -10.49 8.32 -4.02
C THR A 147 -11.44 9.33 -3.40
N LEU A 148 -11.98 9.01 -2.22
CA LEU A 148 -12.90 9.86 -1.46
C LEU A 148 -12.14 10.74 -0.46
N PHE A 149 -11.16 10.15 0.22
CA PHE A 149 -10.32 10.83 1.21
C PHE A 149 -8.86 10.45 1.00
N GLN A 150 -7.95 11.42 1.12
CA GLN A 150 -6.51 11.19 1.03
C GLN A 150 -5.79 12.18 1.93
N GLN A 151 -4.79 11.72 2.68
CA GLN A 151 -4.01 12.56 3.59
C GLN A 151 -4.90 13.37 4.56
N GLY A 152 -5.97 12.75 5.05
CA GLY A 152 -6.93 13.37 5.95
C GLY A 152 -7.77 14.49 5.34
N ARG A 153 -7.85 14.57 4.00
CA ARG A 153 -8.62 15.57 3.25
C ARG A 153 -9.70 14.91 2.42
N LYS A 154 -10.91 15.45 2.50
CA LYS A 154 -12.07 15.04 1.69
C LYS A 154 -11.93 15.57 0.26
N ASN A 155 -12.10 14.71 -0.73
CA ASN A 155 -12.35 15.13 -2.11
C ASN A 155 -13.84 15.42 -2.27
N LYS A 156 -14.19 16.72 -2.32
CA LYS A 156 -15.60 17.17 -2.37
C LYS A 156 -16.33 16.62 -3.60
N ALA A 157 -15.75 16.78 -4.79
CA ALA A 157 -16.35 16.33 -6.05
C ALA A 157 -16.56 14.81 -6.09
N ASN A 158 -15.62 14.03 -5.55
CA ASN A 158 -15.77 12.58 -5.48
C ASN A 158 -16.80 12.16 -4.43
N CYS A 159 -16.88 12.86 -3.30
CA CYS A 159 -17.91 12.59 -2.30
C CYS A 159 -19.32 13.00 -2.73
N GLU A 160 -19.49 13.91 -3.69
CA GLU A 160 -20.80 14.18 -4.31
C GLU A 160 -21.29 12.99 -5.14
N LYS A 161 -20.37 12.16 -5.65
CA LYS A 161 -20.67 10.94 -6.42
C LYS A 161 -20.88 9.70 -5.55
N ALA A 162 -20.44 9.74 -4.29
CA ALA A 162 -20.63 8.69 -3.28
C ALA A 162 -21.05 9.28 -1.92
N PRO A 163 -22.17 10.02 -1.86
CA PRO A 163 -22.54 10.82 -0.69
C PRO A 163 -22.80 9.98 0.55
N LYS A 164 -23.42 8.80 0.41
CA LYS A 164 -23.71 7.92 1.54
C LYS A 164 -22.43 7.31 2.09
N THR A 165 -21.56 6.80 1.22
CA THR A 165 -20.26 6.26 1.61
C THR A 165 -19.45 7.32 2.36
N CYS A 166 -19.37 8.55 1.82
CA CYS A 166 -18.66 9.62 2.52
C CYS A 166 -19.31 9.97 3.86
N ALA A 167 -20.64 10.02 3.96
CA ALA A 167 -21.33 10.27 5.24
C ALA A 167 -21.00 9.20 6.31
N LEU A 168 -20.90 7.92 5.94
CA LEU A 168 -20.49 6.86 6.85
C LEU A 168 -19.06 7.04 7.38
N ILE A 169 -18.12 7.46 6.52
CA ILE A 169 -16.73 7.72 6.91
C ILE A 169 -16.64 8.92 7.87
N GLN A 170 -17.40 9.98 7.61
CA GLN A 170 -17.39 11.22 8.40
C GLN A 170 -17.97 11.06 9.81
N GLN A 171 -18.71 9.99 10.09
CA GLN A 171 -19.12 9.64 11.46
C GLN A 171 -17.93 9.27 12.36
N TYR A 172 -16.76 8.98 11.77
CA TYR A 172 -15.56 8.54 12.49
C TYR A 172 -14.37 9.46 12.15
N PRO A 173 -14.20 10.59 12.88
CA PRO A 173 -13.18 11.59 12.57
C PRO A 173 -11.76 11.06 12.49
N SER A 174 -11.42 10.04 13.29
CA SER A 174 -10.08 9.43 13.25
C SER A 174 -9.78 8.73 11.92
N VAL A 175 -10.80 8.28 11.19
CA VAL A 175 -10.64 7.67 9.86
C VAL A 175 -10.63 8.76 8.79
N GLU A 176 -11.61 9.67 8.83
CA GLU A 176 -11.67 10.82 7.91
C GLU A 176 -10.37 11.63 7.90
N THR A 177 -9.78 11.85 9.08
CA THR A 177 -8.57 12.66 9.25
C THR A 177 -7.29 11.83 9.29
N CYS A 178 -7.31 10.59 8.77
CA CYS A 178 -6.11 9.76 8.66
C CYS A 178 -5.13 10.36 7.64
N ARG A 179 -4.16 11.14 8.14
CA ARG A 179 -3.21 11.91 7.31
C ARG A 179 -2.17 11.06 6.59
N ARG A 180 -2.04 9.79 6.96
CA ARG A 180 -1.15 8.80 6.33
C ARG A 180 -1.91 7.72 5.56
N GLY A 181 -3.22 7.90 5.39
CA GLY A 181 -4.10 6.92 4.78
C GLY A 181 -4.99 7.50 3.69
N GLN A 182 -5.76 6.61 3.08
CA GLN A 182 -6.75 6.92 2.06
C GLN A 182 -8.05 6.16 2.34
N VAL A 183 -9.15 6.69 1.80
CA VAL A 183 -10.40 5.96 1.60
C VAL A 183 -10.72 6.02 0.12
N LYS A 184 -10.74 4.88 -0.54
CA LYS A 184 -10.90 4.80 -2.00
C LYS A 184 -11.60 3.52 -2.43
N PHE A 185 -12.41 3.60 -3.47
CA PHE A 185 -12.82 2.41 -4.20
C PHE A 185 -11.65 1.97 -5.09
N SER A 186 -11.41 0.66 -5.15
CA SER A 186 -10.39 0.07 -6.01
C SER A 186 -10.99 -1.03 -6.87
N VAL A 187 -10.89 -0.84 -8.19
CA VAL A 187 -11.33 -1.82 -9.19
C VAL A 187 -10.13 -2.43 -9.89
N MET A 188 -10.14 -3.75 -10.01
CA MET A 188 -9.14 -4.52 -10.76
C MET A 188 -9.86 -5.35 -11.81
N SER A 189 -9.36 -5.30 -13.04
CA SER A 189 -9.78 -6.20 -14.12
C SER A 189 -9.08 -7.57 -14.02
N PRO A 190 -9.65 -8.62 -14.63
CA PRO A 190 -8.97 -9.88 -14.91
C PRO A 190 -7.57 -9.72 -15.50
N GLY A 191 -6.67 -10.65 -15.17
CA GLY A 191 -5.31 -10.74 -15.70
C GLY A 191 -4.30 -9.78 -15.05
N ILE A 192 -4.67 -9.11 -13.96
CA ILE A 192 -3.76 -8.21 -13.22
C ILE A 192 -2.88 -8.99 -12.26
N HIS A 193 -1.61 -8.63 -12.27
CA HIS A 193 -0.66 -8.93 -11.21
C HIS A 193 -0.09 -7.60 -10.68
N VAL A 194 -0.31 -7.36 -9.39
CA VAL A 194 0.36 -6.29 -8.65
C VAL A 194 1.53 -6.91 -7.93
N TRP A 195 2.71 -6.41 -8.24
CA TRP A 195 3.96 -6.94 -7.74
C TRP A 195 4.08 -6.91 -6.20
N PRO A 196 4.99 -7.70 -5.59
CA PRO A 196 5.28 -7.59 -4.17
C PRO A 196 5.78 -6.19 -3.80
N HIS A 197 5.07 -5.51 -2.90
CA HIS A 197 5.40 -4.15 -2.47
C HIS A 197 5.05 -3.93 -1.00
N THR A 198 5.51 -2.81 -0.44
CA THR A 198 5.21 -2.38 0.93
C THR A 198 4.70 -0.96 0.92
N GLY A 199 3.68 -0.69 1.74
CA GLY A 199 3.23 0.66 2.05
C GLY A 199 4.33 1.50 2.69
N PRO A 200 4.20 2.83 2.65
CA PRO A 200 5.28 3.73 3.06
C PRO A 200 5.45 3.84 4.59
N THR A 201 4.48 3.39 5.39
CA THR A 201 4.41 3.64 6.84
C THR A 201 3.75 2.49 7.60
N ASN A 202 4.24 2.19 8.81
CA ASN A 202 3.56 1.29 9.76
C ASN A 202 2.46 1.97 10.60
N CYS A 203 2.20 3.26 10.33
CA CYS A 203 1.28 4.06 11.15
C CYS A 203 -0.21 3.88 10.76
N ARG A 204 -0.52 3.02 9.81
CA ARG A 204 -1.88 2.76 9.35
C ARG A 204 -2.14 1.26 9.27
N ILE A 205 -3.40 0.88 9.47
CA ILE A 205 -3.91 -0.45 9.18
C ILE A 205 -4.89 -0.31 8.02
N ARG A 206 -4.77 -1.19 7.02
CA ARG A 206 -5.57 -1.17 5.80
C ARG A 206 -6.68 -2.21 5.88
N ALA A 207 -7.91 -1.78 5.68
CA ALA A 207 -9.06 -2.66 5.55
C ALA A 207 -9.62 -2.63 4.13
N HIS A 208 -9.91 -3.80 3.58
CA HIS A 208 -10.62 -3.98 2.32
C HIS A 208 -12.00 -4.56 2.61
N LEU A 209 -13.06 -3.79 2.30
CA LEU A 209 -14.44 -4.28 2.27
C LEU A 209 -14.73 -4.83 0.87
N GLY A 210 -15.08 -6.11 0.77
CA GLY A 210 -15.49 -6.72 -0.51
C GLY A 210 -16.84 -6.18 -1.00
N LEU A 211 -16.89 -5.70 -2.24
CA LEU A 211 -18.13 -5.15 -2.84
C LEU A 211 -18.59 -6.01 -4.03
N VAL A 212 -17.71 -6.26 -4.99
CA VAL A 212 -17.90 -7.25 -6.06
C VAL A 212 -16.67 -8.14 -6.07
N VAL A 213 -16.87 -9.42 -5.78
CA VAL A 213 -15.76 -10.35 -5.61
C VAL A 213 -16.02 -11.62 -6.42
N PRO A 214 -15.49 -11.70 -7.66
CA PRO A 214 -15.56 -12.92 -8.44
C PRO A 214 -14.59 -13.97 -7.89
N GLU A 215 -14.64 -15.18 -8.45
CA GLU A 215 -13.62 -16.19 -8.19
C GLU A 215 -12.28 -15.81 -8.83
N GLY A 216 -11.16 -16.11 -8.15
CA GLY A 216 -9.79 -15.91 -8.67
C GLY A 216 -8.94 -14.84 -7.98
N PRO A 217 -9.45 -13.63 -7.63
CA PRO A 217 -8.70 -12.63 -6.89
C PRO A 217 -8.18 -13.15 -5.55
N HIS A 218 -6.89 -12.94 -5.30
CA HIS A 218 -6.28 -13.22 -4.00
C HIS A 218 -5.17 -12.23 -3.69
N ILE A 219 -4.90 -12.08 -2.39
CA ILE A 219 -3.85 -11.23 -1.85
C ILE A 219 -2.98 -12.05 -0.90
N ARG A 220 -1.67 -11.97 -1.09
CA ARG A 220 -0.68 -12.47 -0.14
C ARG A 220 -0.21 -11.31 0.72
N VAL A 221 -0.20 -11.47 2.03
CA VAL A 221 0.48 -10.57 2.96
C VAL A 221 1.46 -11.41 3.77
N MET A 222 2.75 -11.09 3.64
CA MET A 222 3.84 -11.91 4.16
C MET A 222 3.74 -13.37 3.63
N HIS A 223 3.45 -14.34 4.48
CA HIS A 223 3.39 -15.77 4.16
C HIS A 223 1.98 -16.31 3.93
N GLU A 224 0.94 -15.51 4.22
CA GLU A 224 -0.44 -15.98 4.19
C GLU A 224 -1.21 -15.31 3.05
N THR A 225 -1.90 -16.15 2.27
CA THR A 225 -2.75 -15.73 1.15
C THR A 225 -4.21 -15.84 1.55
N ARG A 226 -4.99 -14.80 1.26
CA ARG A 226 -6.44 -14.76 1.49
C ARG A 226 -7.18 -14.27 0.25
N THR A 227 -8.48 -14.54 0.21
CA THR A 227 -9.41 -14.00 -0.78
C THR A 227 -10.47 -13.13 -0.11
N TRP A 228 -11.06 -12.22 -0.87
CA TRP A 228 -12.13 -11.36 -0.40
C TRP A 228 -13.46 -12.12 -0.40
N LYS A 229 -14.45 -11.59 0.33
CA LYS A 229 -15.86 -11.97 0.19
C LYS A 229 -16.73 -10.72 0.25
N GLU A 230 -17.83 -10.73 -0.49
CA GLU A 230 -18.76 -9.60 -0.49
C GLU A 230 -19.31 -9.33 0.91
N GLY A 231 -19.29 -8.07 1.34
CA GLY A 231 -19.75 -7.65 2.67
C GLY A 231 -18.81 -8.00 3.82
N GLU A 232 -17.71 -8.71 3.57
CA GLU A 232 -16.70 -9.05 4.58
C GLU A 232 -15.46 -8.16 4.47
N LEU A 233 -14.70 -8.10 5.57
CA LEU A 233 -13.48 -7.32 5.69
C LEU A 233 -12.24 -8.22 5.64
N LEU A 234 -11.26 -7.84 4.82
CA LEU A 234 -9.87 -8.26 4.98
C LEU A 234 -9.07 -7.10 5.57
N ILE A 235 -8.41 -7.30 6.70
CA ILE A 235 -7.67 -6.25 7.40
C ILE A 235 -6.22 -6.68 7.57
N PHE A 236 -5.30 -5.86 7.09
CA PHE A 236 -3.87 -6.15 7.11
C PHE A 236 -3.05 -4.88 7.30
N ASP A 237 -1.81 -5.07 7.75
CA ASP A 237 -0.82 -4.00 7.79
C ASP A 237 -0.10 -3.96 6.44
N ASP A 238 -0.39 -2.93 5.63
CA ASP A 238 0.19 -2.80 4.30
C ASP A 238 1.68 -2.42 4.32
N SER A 239 2.26 -2.10 5.49
CA SER A 239 3.71 -1.95 5.63
C SER A 239 4.47 -3.27 5.48
N PHE A 240 3.78 -4.40 5.66
CA PHE A 240 4.29 -5.71 5.28
C PHE A 240 4.23 -5.89 3.76
N GLU A 241 5.16 -6.70 3.25
CA GLU A 241 5.16 -7.06 1.84
C GLU A 241 3.86 -7.77 1.49
N HIS A 242 3.19 -7.25 0.48
CA HIS A 242 1.97 -7.81 -0.05
C HIS A 242 1.95 -7.80 -1.57
N GLU A 243 1.20 -8.74 -2.13
CA GLU A 243 1.14 -9.03 -3.56
C GLU A 243 -0.28 -9.45 -3.92
N VAL A 244 -0.76 -9.03 -5.09
CA VAL A 244 -2.16 -9.25 -5.51
C VAL A 244 -2.21 -9.84 -6.90
N TRP A 245 -3.07 -10.84 -7.08
CA TRP A 245 -3.37 -11.43 -8.38
C TRP A 245 -4.86 -11.42 -8.63
N HIS A 246 -5.23 -11.32 -9.90
CA HIS A 246 -6.60 -11.46 -10.36
C HIS A 246 -6.66 -12.37 -11.60
N ASN A 247 -6.64 -13.68 -11.37
CA ASN A 247 -6.71 -14.69 -12.45
C ASN A 247 -8.15 -15.11 -12.78
N GLY A 248 -9.12 -14.22 -12.51
CA GLY A 248 -10.55 -14.46 -12.70
C GLY A 248 -11.04 -13.98 -14.06
N THR A 249 -12.36 -13.91 -14.25
CA THR A 249 -12.99 -13.52 -15.53
C THR A 249 -13.82 -12.24 -15.46
N GLU A 250 -14.19 -11.81 -14.25
CA GLU A 250 -14.96 -10.57 -14.01
C GLU A 250 -14.14 -9.59 -13.19
N LEU A 251 -14.55 -8.32 -13.11
CA LEU A 251 -13.85 -7.32 -12.29
C LEU A 251 -14.02 -7.58 -10.79
N ARG A 252 -13.02 -7.19 -10.01
CA ARG A 252 -13.10 -7.12 -8.54
C ARG A 252 -13.17 -5.69 -8.07
N LEU A 253 -14.22 -5.34 -7.32
CA LEU A 253 -14.41 -4.05 -6.67
C LEU A 253 -14.35 -4.19 -5.14
N VAL A 254 -13.52 -3.37 -4.50
CA VAL A 254 -13.43 -3.26 -3.03
C VAL A 254 -13.44 -1.80 -2.60
N LEU A 255 -13.88 -1.52 -1.37
CA LEU A 255 -13.59 -0.26 -0.70
C LEU A 255 -12.37 -0.46 0.19
N ILE A 256 -11.32 0.32 -0.07
CA ILE A 256 -10.12 0.41 0.76
C ILE A 256 -10.31 1.53 1.78
N VAL A 257 -10.06 1.22 3.04
CA VAL A 257 -10.16 2.15 4.16
C VAL A 257 -8.93 2.02 5.04
N ASP A 258 -8.11 3.06 5.08
CA ASP A 258 -6.97 3.14 5.98
C ASP A 258 -7.37 3.79 7.31
N VAL A 259 -7.07 3.13 8.42
CA VAL A 259 -7.26 3.65 9.78
C VAL A 259 -5.91 3.87 10.45
N TRP A 260 -5.81 4.80 11.39
CA TRP A 260 -4.60 4.93 12.21
C TRP A 260 -4.30 3.63 12.94
N HIS A 261 -3.03 3.28 13.08
CA HIS A 261 -2.61 2.17 13.93
C HIS A 261 -3.19 2.34 15.34
N PRO A 262 -3.80 1.29 15.94
CA PRO A 262 -4.58 1.42 17.18
C PRO A 262 -3.77 2.01 18.34
N GLU A 263 -2.49 1.67 18.43
CA GLU A 263 -1.58 2.10 19.49
C GLU A 263 -1.04 3.52 19.32
N LEU A 264 -1.31 4.21 18.20
CA LEU A 264 -0.96 5.61 18.07
C LEU A 264 -1.84 6.45 18.98
N SER A 265 -1.21 7.24 19.86
CA SER A 265 -1.90 8.20 20.71
C SER A 265 -2.56 9.32 19.90
N LYS A 266 -3.56 9.99 20.49
CA LYS A 266 -4.19 11.18 19.89
C LYS A 266 -3.16 12.28 19.58
N ALA A 267 -2.11 12.41 20.40
CA ALA A 267 -1.05 13.39 20.18
C ALA A 267 -0.22 13.05 18.93
N GLN A 268 0.22 11.80 18.78
CA GLN A 268 0.95 11.34 17.59
C GLN A 268 0.11 11.49 16.32
N ARG A 269 -1.18 11.08 16.35
CA ARG A 269 -2.10 11.23 15.20
C ARG A 269 -2.25 12.68 14.74
N ARG A 270 -2.04 13.67 15.62
CA ARG A 270 -2.07 15.12 15.31
C ARG A 270 -0.72 15.69 14.88
N SER A 271 0.40 15.13 15.33
CA SER A 271 1.75 15.66 15.05
C SER A 271 2.41 15.04 13.82
N LEU A 272 2.14 13.76 13.52
CA LEU A 272 2.78 13.05 12.40
C LEU A 272 2.50 13.74 11.06
N SER A 273 3.50 13.96 10.22
CA SER A 273 3.28 14.55 8.89
C SER A 273 2.42 13.64 8.00
N PRO A 274 1.64 14.22 7.07
CA PRO A 274 1.00 13.46 6.00
C PRO A 274 2.01 12.72 5.12
N ILE A 275 1.55 11.65 4.47
CA ILE A 275 2.26 10.85 3.45
C ILE A 275 1.27 10.58 2.34
#